data_AF-A0A1Y4IHK0-F1
#
_entry.id   AF-A0A1Y4IHK0-F1
#
_cell.length_a   1.000
_cell.length_b   1.000
_cell.length_c   1.000
_cell.angle_alpha   90.00
_cell.angle_beta   90.00
_cell.angle_gamma   90.00
#
_symmetry.space_group_name_H-M   'P 1'
#
loop_
_entity.id
_entity.type
_entity.pdbx_description
1 polymer ?
#
loop_
_entity_poly.entity_id
_entity_poly.type
_entity_poly.pdbx_seq_one_letter_code
_entity_poly.pdbx_strand_id
1 'polypeptide(L)'
;MHVTNEDHSHCGCCHDHGHEHEHMHDHEHNEHAHGEQSMDEDTAVLAYMLDHNKHHAQELAVIAKHLREQGKEDAAAQVERGVEDFEKGNMRLSIALSLLK
;
A
#
# COMPACT_ATOMS: atom_id res chain seq x y z
N MET A 1 18.54 -33.58 -42.42
CA MET A 1 17.19 -34.19 -42.44
C MET A 1 16.69 -34.21 -41.01
N HIS A 2 15.68 -33.41 -40.67
CA HIS A 2 14.94 -33.58 -39.42
C HIS A 2 13.50 -33.87 -39.82
N VAL A 3 13.09 -35.09 -39.45
CA VAL A 3 11.78 -35.68 -39.72
C VAL A 3 10.82 -35.27 -38.60
N THR A 4 9.56 -35.19 -39.00
CA THR A 4 8.34 -34.69 -38.38
C THR A 4 7.92 -35.41 -37.08
N ASN A 5 7.06 -34.82 -36.26
CA ASN A 5 5.59 -34.97 -36.35
C ASN A 5 4.87 -34.46 -35.09
N GLU A 6 3.70 -33.85 -35.30
CA GLU A 6 2.77 -33.31 -34.31
C GLU A 6 2.25 -34.33 -33.28
N ASP A 7 1.90 -33.87 -32.06
CA ASP A 7 0.60 -34.19 -31.45
C ASP A 7 0.17 -33.19 -30.33
N HIS A 8 -1.15 -33.05 -30.18
CA HIS A 8 -1.98 -31.98 -29.63
C HIS A 8 -2.07 -31.85 -28.09
N SER A 9 -2.42 -30.65 -27.60
CA SER A 9 -3.51 -30.49 -26.58
C SER A 9 -3.94 -29.02 -26.41
N HIS A 10 -5.21 -28.83 -26.03
CA HIS A 10 -6.07 -27.65 -26.23
C HIS A 10 -6.22 -26.76 -24.98
N CYS A 11 -6.62 -25.50 -25.22
CA CYS A 11 -7.54 -24.69 -24.40
C CYS A 11 -7.03 -23.94 -23.16
N GLY A 12 -7.32 -22.62 -23.13
CA GLY A 12 -7.46 -21.88 -21.87
C GLY A 12 -7.23 -20.38 -22.02
N CYS A 13 -8.23 -19.66 -22.55
CA CYS A 13 -8.33 -18.21 -22.38
C CYS A 13 -8.06 -17.80 -20.92
N CYS A 14 -7.09 -16.92 -20.70
CA CYS A 14 -7.12 -15.95 -19.59
C CYS A 14 -6.43 -14.67 -20.07
N HIS A 15 -7.17 -13.56 -20.06
CA HIS A 15 -6.69 -12.22 -20.41
C HIS A 15 -5.42 -11.85 -19.64
N ASP A 16 -4.38 -11.44 -20.36
CA ASP A 16 -3.28 -10.65 -19.80
C ASP A 16 -3.79 -9.23 -19.60
N HIS A 17 -4.31 -8.94 -18.40
CA HIS A 17 -4.42 -7.56 -17.94
C HIS A 17 -3.07 -7.18 -17.35
N GLY A 18 -2.13 -6.82 -18.23
CA GLY A 18 -0.99 -6.00 -17.87
C GLY A 18 -1.51 -4.67 -17.35
N HIS A 19 -1.83 -4.62 -16.06
CA HIS A 19 -1.94 -3.35 -15.35
C HIS A 19 -0.52 -2.85 -15.16
N GLU A 20 -0.07 -2.07 -16.14
CA GLU A 20 0.98 -1.08 -15.97
C GLU A 20 0.54 -0.16 -14.84
N HIS A 21 0.92 -0.50 -13.61
CA HIS A 21 0.94 0.48 -12.53
C HIS A 21 2.18 1.34 -12.74
N GLU A 22 2.12 2.24 -13.73
CA GLU A 22 2.91 3.46 -13.70
C GLU A 22 2.44 4.30 -12.51
N HIS A 23 2.91 3.95 -11.31
CA HIS A 23 2.99 4.93 -10.24
C HIS A 23 4.20 5.81 -10.53
N MET A 24 4.09 6.65 -11.58
CA MET A 24 4.84 7.89 -11.63
C MET A 24 4.31 8.76 -10.48
N HIS A 25 4.88 8.57 -9.30
CA HIS A 25 5.00 9.68 -8.38
C HIS A 25 6.08 10.59 -8.94
N ASP A 26 5.69 11.42 -9.91
CA ASP A 26 6.40 12.63 -10.25
C ASP A 26 6.34 13.54 -9.00
N HIS A 27 7.20 13.25 -8.04
CA HIS A 27 7.64 14.25 -7.10
C HIS A 27 8.60 15.14 -7.86
N GLU A 28 8.02 15.99 -8.72
CA GLU A 28 8.67 17.21 -9.16
C GLU A 28 8.94 18.00 -7.87
N HIS A 29 10.08 17.70 -7.22
CA HIS A 29 10.68 18.49 -6.16
C HIS A 29 11.14 19.78 -6.84
N ASN A 30 10.17 20.61 -7.19
CA ASN A 30 10.43 21.96 -7.61
C ASN A 30 11.15 22.64 -6.44
N GLU A 31 12.31 23.16 -6.76
CA GLU A 31 13.30 23.70 -5.86
C GLU A 31 12.74 24.93 -5.14
N HIS A 32 11.99 24.72 -4.05
CA HIS A 32 11.50 25.81 -3.23
C HIS A 32 12.49 26.08 -2.09
N ALA A 33 13.33 27.07 -2.37
CA ALA A 33 14.14 27.82 -1.44
C ALA A 33 13.43 28.02 -0.08
N HIS A 34 14.19 27.78 0.99
CA HIS A 34 13.82 28.04 2.38
C HIS A 34 13.11 29.39 2.54
N GLY A 35 11.80 29.35 2.73
CA GLY A 35 10.98 30.53 2.95
C GLY A 35 9.55 30.12 3.25
N GLU A 36 9.32 29.71 4.49
CA GLU A 36 7.97 29.60 5.07
C GLU A 36 7.07 28.57 4.35
N GLN A 37 7.39 27.27 4.46
CA GLN A 37 6.40 26.22 4.18
C GLN A 37 5.17 26.51 5.05
N SER A 38 4.07 26.91 4.41
CA SER A 38 2.90 27.39 5.14
C SER A 38 2.31 26.24 5.95
N MET A 39 1.73 26.51 7.12
CA MET A 39 1.09 25.47 7.96
C MET A 39 0.02 24.64 7.22
N ASP A 40 -0.44 25.13 6.06
CA ASP A 40 -1.35 24.42 5.16
C ASP A 40 -0.69 23.18 4.51
N GLU A 41 0.59 23.28 4.14
CA GLU A 41 1.34 22.16 3.55
C GLU A 41 1.54 21.04 4.57
N ASP A 42 2.00 21.35 5.78
CA ASP A 42 2.18 20.38 6.86
C ASP A 42 0.84 19.71 7.24
N THR A 43 -0.24 20.49 7.29
CA THR A 43 -1.58 19.97 7.57
C THR A 43 -2.06 19.03 6.46
N ALA A 44 -1.84 19.40 5.19
CA ALA A 44 -2.18 18.56 4.05
C ALA A 44 -1.40 17.23 4.05
N VAL A 45 -0.10 17.29 4.32
CA VAL A 45 0.75 16.09 4.43
C VAL A 45 0.28 15.20 5.58
N LEU A 46 0.01 15.76 6.77
CA LEU A 46 -0.48 14.99 7.91
C LEU A 46 -1.84 14.32 7.63
N ALA A 47 -2.75 15.01 6.93
CA ALA A 47 -4.04 14.46 6.53
C ALA A 47 -3.89 13.31 5.54
N TYR A 48 -3.01 13.47 4.55
CA TYR A 48 -2.66 12.42 3.60
C TYR A 48 -2.07 11.19 4.31
N MET A 49 -1.07 11.39 5.19
CA MET A 49 -0.43 10.30 5.90
C MET A 49 -1.42 9.53 6.80
N LEU A 50 -2.36 10.23 7.44
CA LEU A 50 -3.42 9.60 8.21
C LEU A 50 -4.31 8.70 7.34
N ASP A 51 -4.73 9.18 6.17
CA ASP A 51 -5.56 8.40 5.26
C ASP A 51 -4.81 7.18 4.71
N HIS A 52 -3.56 7.40 4.28
CA HIS A 52 -2.70 6.34 3.74
C HIS A 52 -2.44 5.23 4.77
N ASN A 53 -2.12 5.61 6.01
CA ASN A 53 -1.89 4.64 7.08
C ASN A 53 -3.16 3.83 7.43
N LYS A 54 -4.36 4.41 7.29
CA LYS A 54 -5.62 3.66 7.47
C LYS A 54 -5.78 2.61 6.37
N HIS A 55 -5.45 2.94 5.13
CA HIS A 55 -5.48 1.99 4.02
C HIS A 55 -4.50 0.83 4.25
N HIS A 56 -3.26 1.14 4.62
CA HIS A 56 -2.28 0.11 4.96
C HIS A 56 -2.74 -0.80 6.11
N ALA A 57 -3.31 -0.25 7.18
CA ALA A 57 -3.85 -1.06 8.27
C ALA A 57 -4.92 -2.06 7.79
N GLN A 58 -5.80 -1.64 6.87
CA GLN A 58 -6.83 -2.50 6.29
C GLN A 58 -6.23 -3.60 5.40
N GLU A 59 -5.30 -3.26 4.51
CA GLU A 59 -4.62 -4.23 3.65
C GLU A 59 -3.83 -5.26 4.46
N LEU A 60 -3.10 -4.80 5.49
CA LEU A 60 -2.35 -5.68 6.38
C LEU A 60 -3.29 -6.62 7.16
N ALA A 61 -4.47 -6.16 7.59
CA ALA A 61 -5.44 -7.04 8.24
C ALA A 61 -5.94 -8.16 7.30
N VAL A 62 -6.14 -7.87 6.01
CA VAL A 62 -6.47 -8.89 5.00
C VAL A 62 -5.33 -9.90 4.85
N ILE A 63 -4.08 -9.42 4.80
CA ILE A 63 -2.89 -10.29 4.71
C ILE A 63 -2.76 -11.17 5.95
N ALA A 64 -2.95 -10.63 7.15
CA ALA A 64 -2.91 -11.40 8.40
C ALA A 64 -3.93 -12.55 8.38
N LYS A 65 -5.16 -12.29 7.91
CA LYS A 65 -6.18 -13.32 7.73
C LYS A 65 -5.73 -14.42 6.77
N HIS A 66 -5.20 -14.06 5.59
CA HIS A 66 -4.68 -15.05 4.64
C HIS A 66 -3.51 -15.88 5.20
N LEU A 67 -2.65 -15.28 6.04
CA LEU A 67 -1.55 -16.00 6.69
C LEU A 67 -2.06 -17.02 7.71
N ARG A 68 -3.11 -16.69 8.49
CA ARG A 68 -3.77 -17.66 9.39
C ARG A 68 -4.41 -18.82 8.62
N GLU A 69 -5.10 -18.53 7.52
CA GLU A 69 -5.68 -19.57 6.66
C GLU A 69 -4.63 -20.54 6.09
N GLN A 70 -3.38 -20.09 5.93
CA GLN A 70 -2.23 -20.91 5.53
C GLN A 70 -1.51 -21.61 6.70
N GLY A 71 -2.00 -21.45 7.95
CA GLY A 71 -1.38 -21.99 9.16
C GLY A 71 -0.09 -21.27 9.60
N LYS A 72 0.17 -20.06 9.10
CA LYS A 72 1.35 -19.24 9.44
C LYS A 72 1.06 -18.30 10.61
N GLU A 73 0.70 -18.87 11.77
CA GLU A 73 0.22 -18.12 12.93
C GLU A 73 1.20 -17.05 13.42
N ASP A 74 2.49 -17.37 13.55
CA ASP A 74 3.50 -16.40 14.05
C ASP A 74 3.66 -15.19 13.12
N ALA A 75 3.57 -15.42 11.80
CA ALA A 75 3.66 -14.36 10.80
C ALA A 75 2.39 -13.49 10.81
N ALA A 76 1.21 -14.11 10.93
CA ALA A 76 -0.04 -13.39 11.06
C ALA A 76 -0.06 -12.50 12.32
N ALA A 77 0.39 -13.03 13.47
CA ALA A 77 0.54 -12.25 14.70
C ALA A 77 1.52 -11.08 14.55
N GLN A 78 2.59 -11.28 13.76
CA GLN A 78 3.42 -10.25 13.12
C GLN A 78 2.63 -9.06 12.60
N VAL A 79 1.87 -9.36 11.55
CA VAL A 79 1.16 -8.37 10.78
C VAL A 79 0.06 -7.70 11.61
N GLU A 80 -0.65 -8.45 12.46
CA GLU A 80 -1.66 -7.91 13.38
C GLU A 80 -1.09 -6.86 14.33
N ARG A 81 0.11 -7.09 14.90
CA ARG A 81 0.79 -6.07 15.71
C ARG A 81 1.14 -4.82 14.91
N GLY A 82 1.56 -5.00 13.65
CA GLY A 82 1.77 -3.89 12.73
C GLY A 82 0.50 -3.07 12.49
N VAL A 83 -0.65 -3.74 12.29
CA VAL A 83 -1.96 -3.09 12.17
C VAL A 83 -2.27 -2.26 13.42
N GLU A 84 -2.11 -2.83 14.62
CA GLU A 84 -2.33 -2.09 15.87
C GLU A 84 -1.43 -0.86 16.00
N ASP A 85 -0.17 -0.95 15.56
CA ASP A 85 0.75 0.17 15.62
C ASP A 85 0.39 1.28 14.62
N PHE A 86 -0.12 0.93 13.43
CA PHE A 86 -0.73 1.89 12.51
C PHE A 86 -1.95 2.57 13.14
N GLU A 87 -2.85 1.82 13.79
CA GLU A 87 -4.03 2.40 14.45
C GLU A 87 -3.65 3.37 15.58
N LYS A 88 -2.64 3.02 16.40
CA LYS A 88 -2.09 3.91 17.43
C LYS A 88 -1.46 5.16 16.80
N GLY A 89 -0.71 5.01 15.72
CA GLY A 89 -0.15 6.13 14.96
C GLY A 89 -1.25 7.05 14.41
N ASN A 90 -2.30 6.47 13.84
CA ASN A 90 -3.44 7.18 13.27
C ASN A 90 -4.21 7.99 14.31
N MET A 91 -4.34 7.48 15.53
CA MET A 91 -4.91 8.24 16.64
C MET A 91 -4.07 9.50 16.94
N ARG A 92 -2.74 9.37 16.99
CA ARG A 92 -1.84 10.51 17.23
C ARG A 92 -1.91 11.54 16.11
N LEU A 93 -1.93 11.11 14.84
CA LEU A 93 -2.08 12.00 13.69
C LEU A 93 -3.44 12.72 13.70
N SER A 94 -4.51 12.02 14.07
CA SER A 94 -5.85 12.62 14.18
C SER A 94 -5.90 13.70 15.27
N ILE A 95 -5.22 13.48 16.40
CA ILE A 95 -5.08 14.48 17.46
C ILE A 95 -4.26 15.68 16.97
N ALA A 96 -3.11 15.45 16.33
CA ALA A 96 -2.28 16.52 15.78
C ALA A 96 -3.05 17.40 14.79
N LEU A 97 -3.77 16.80 13.84
CA LEU A 97 -4.63 17.51 12.89
C LEU A 97 -5.77 18.29 13.57
N SER A 98 -6.25 17.83 14.72
CA SER A 98 -7.28 18.56 15.48
C SER A 98 -6.72 19.77 16.22
N LEU A 99 -5.41 19.77 16.52
CA LEU A 99 -4.72 20.89 17.19
C LEU A 99 -4.23 21.98 16.21
N LEU A 100 -4.17 21.65 14.91
CA LEU A 100 -3.79 22.57 13.83
C LEU A 100 -4.98 23.35 13.25
N LYS A 101 -6.20 23.08 13.72
CA LYS A 101 -7.46 23.71 13.28
C LYS A 101 -7.86 24.90 14.15
#